data_AF-A0A9D7LZZ7-F1
#
_entry.id   AF-A0A9D7LZZ7-F1
#
_cell.length_a   1.000
_cell.length_b   1.000
_cell.length_c   1.000
_cell.angle_alpha   90.00
_cell.angle_beta   90.00
_cell.angle_gamma   90.00
#
_symmetry.space_group_name_H-M   'P 1'
#
loop_
_entity.id
_entity.type
_entity.pdbx_description
1 polymer ?
#
loop_
_entity_poly.entity_id
_entity_poly.type
_entity_poly.pdbx_seq_one_letter_code
_entity_poly.pdbx_strand_id
1 'polypeptide(L)'
;MTFAQGDMRFMRGSPNVRYTIDDGWLVAKAKRQKTGANQAYPGLCGAIVASGQFMGGGFSEGGKYIDGCRLGTEKLGNQTTWKWVATNHHITKVVADLARLSGT
;
A
#
# COMPACT_ATOMS: atom_id res chain seq x y z
N MET A 1 22.19 8.74 16.67
CA MET A 1 21.37 7.85 15.81
C MET A 1 22.31 7.21 14.80
N THR A 2 22.41 5.89 14.80
CA THR A 2 23.30 5.16 13.88
C THR A 2 22.47 4.71 12.68
N PHE A 3 22.79 5.21 11.48
CA PHE A 3 22.13 4.74 10.27
C PHE A 3 22.62 3.33 9.95
N ALA A 4 21.73 2.47 9.45
CA ALA A 4 22.11 1.12 9.03
C ALA A 4 23.09 1.22 7.85
N GLN A 5 24.33 0.77 8.05
CA GLN A 5 25.33 0.70 7.00
C GLN A 5 25.10 -0.58 6.19
N GLY A 6 24.59 -0.44 4.97
CA GLY A 6 24.32 -1.55 4.06
C GLY A 6 23.98 -1.08 2.65
N ASP A 7 24.42 -1.83 1.64
CA ASP A 7 24.12 -1.54 0.23
C ASP A 7 22.62 -1.77 -0.06
N MET A 8 21.92 -0.69 -0.43
CA MET A 8 20.49 -0.67 -0.68
C MET A 8 20.04 -1.64 -1.79
N ARG A 9 20.95 -2.02 -2.70
CA ARG A 9 20.66 -2.99 -3.77
C ARG A 9 20.36 -4.38 -3.22
N PHE A 10 20.96 -4.71 -2.07
CA PHE A 10 20.83 -6.02 -1.43
C PHE A 10 19.97 -5.97 -0.17
N MET A 11 19.77 -4.78 0.42
CA MET A 11 18.82 -4.60 1.50
C MET A 11 17.39 -4.78 0.99
N ARG A 12 16.62 -5.60 1.71
CA ARG A 12 15.23 -5.83 1.36
C ARG A 12 14.34 -5.50 2.55
N GLY A 13 13.49 -4.49 2.36
CA GLY A 13 12.57 -4.02 3.38
C GLY A 13 11.55 -5.09 3.80
N SER A 14 10.93 -4.90 4.97
CA SER A 14 9.79 -5.73 5.37
C SER A 14 8.58 -5.44 4.47
N PRO A 15 7.77 -6.46 4.12
CA PRO A 15 6.52 -6.26 3.38
C PRO A 15 5.63 -5.24 4.09
N ASN A 16 5.17 -4.25 3.35
CA ASN A 16 4.27 -3.23 3.87
C ASN A 16 3.36 -2.68 2.78
N VAL A 17 2.11 -2.39 3.14
CA VAL A 17 1.13 -1.70 2.32
C VAL A 17 0.82 -0.37 3.01
N ARG A 18 0.93 0.72 2.26
CA ARG A 18 0.60 2.07 2.74
C ARG A 18 -0.62 2.58 2.00
N TYR A 19 -1.57 3.13 2.74
CA TYR A 19 -2.83 3.61 2.21
C TYR A 19 -3.14 4.97 2.83
N THR A 20 -3.32 5.99 1.99
CA THR A 20 -3.64 7.35 2.43
C THR A 20 -5.08 7.41 2.90
N ILE A 21 -5.31 8.06 4.02
CA ILE A 21 -6.65 8.38 4.55
C ILE A 21 -6.74 9.90 4.74
N ASP A 22 -7.87 10.39 5.24
CA ASP A 22 -8.13 11.84 5.30
C ASP A 22 -7.11 12.62 6.13
N ASP A 23 -6.66 12.05 7.26
CA ASP A 23 -5.78 12.70 8.23
C ASP A 23 -4.41 12.01 8.37
N GLY A 24 -4.10 11.05 7.50
CA GLY A 24 -2.86 10.29 7.63
C GLY A 24 -2.68 9.10 6.71
N TRP A 25 -2.03 8.06 7.25
CA TRP A 25 -1.69 6.84 6.53
C TRP A 25 -1.96 5.61 7.37
N LEU A 26 -2.67 4.64 6.79
CA LEU A 26 -2.65 3.27 7.28
C LEU A 26 -1.40 2.57 6.74
N VAL A 27 -0.65 1.92 7.65
CA VAL A 27 0.55 1.17 7.30
C VAL A 27 0.43 -0.25 7.84
N ALA A 28 -0.06 -1.16 7.01
CA ALA A 28 -0.06 -2.59 7.32
C ALA A 28 1.34 -3.14 7.04
N LYS A 29 1.98 -3.77 8.04
CA LYS A 29 3.36 -4.27 7.93
C LYS A 29 3.47 -5.68 8.49
N ALA A 30 4.18 -6.54 7.78
CA ALA A 30 4.52 -7.88 8.25
C ALA A 30 6.01 -7.99 8.56
N LYS A 31 6.38 -8.90 9.46
CA LYS A 31 7.80 -9.28 9.65
C LYS A 31 8.29 -9.97 8.38
N ARG A 32 9.47 -9.59 7.90
CA ARG A 32 10.08 -10.25 6.75
C ARG A 32 10.43 -11.70 7.10
N GLN A 33 9.92 -12.63 6.30
CA GLN A 33 10.31 -14.03 6.34
C GLN A 33 11.50 -14.29 5.40
N LYS A 34 12.36 -15.28 5.73
CA LYS A 34 13.54 -15.63 4.93
C LYS A 34 13.14 -16.12 3.52
N THR A 35 11.99 -16.80 3.43
CA THR A 35 11.35 -17.27 2.20
C THR A 35 9.94 -16.67 2.10
N GLY A 36 9.40 -16.50 0.89
CA GLY A 36 7.97 -16.19 0.73
C GLY A 36 7.48 -14.82 1.20
N ALA A 37 8.35 -13.79 1.34
CA ALA A 37 7.97 -12.49 1.89
C ALA A 37 6.75 -11.81 1.21
N ASN A 38 6.48 -12.11 -0.06
CA ASN A 38 5.32 -11.55 -0.76
C ASN A 38 4.00 -12.25 -0.41
N GLN A 39 4.03 -13.42 0.24
CA GLN A 39 2.83 -14.14 0.71
C GLN A 39 2.11 -13.40 1.84
N ALA A 40 2.75 -12.43 2.47
CA ALA A 40 2.11 -11.60 3.48
C ALA A 40 1.10 -10.59 2.89
N TYR A 41 1.24 -10.22 1.62
CA TYR A 41 0.47 -9.11 1.04
C TYR A 41 -1.05 -9.30 1.04
N PRO A 42 -1.61 -10.48 0.73
CA PRO A 42 -3.06 -10.68 0.83
C PRO A 42 -3.61 -10.38 2.23
N GLY A 43 -2.89 -10.80 3.28
CA GLY A 43 -3.25 -10.50 4.67
C GLY A 43 -3.10 -9.01 5.01
N LEU A 44 -2.05 -8.35 4.51
CA LEU A 44 -1.87 -6.90 4.69
C LEU A 44 -2.96 -6.10 3.98
N CYS A 45 -3.33 -6.48 2.76
CA CYS A 45 -4.43 -5.90 2.01
C CYS A 45 -5.76 -6.13 2.72
N GLY A 46 -5.99 -7.33 3.25
CA GLY A 46 -7.15 -7.65 4.08
C GLY A 46 -7.26 -6.73 5.30
N ALA A 47 -6.15 -6.44 5.98
CA ALA A 47 -6.12 -5.52 7.12
C ALA A 47 -6.47 -4.07 6.72
N ILE A 48 -6.02 -3.61 5.54
CA ILE A 48 -6.41 -2.29 5.01
C ILE A 48 -7.91 -2.26 4.72
N VAL A 49 -8.45 -3.27 4.03
CA VAL A 49 -9.89 -3.31 3.69
C VAL A 49 -10.76 -3.43 4.95
N ALA A 50 -10.33 -4.21 5.94
CA ALA A 50 -11.04 -4.38 7.21
C ALA A 50 -10.91 -3.19 8.18
N SER A 51 -10.09 -2.18 7.86
CA SER A 51 -9.87 -1.01 8.73
C SER A 51 -11.08 -0.09 8.88
N GLY A 52 -12.09 -0.21 8.01
CA GLY A 52 -13.21 0.72 7.92
C GLY A 52 -12.85 2.07 7.28
N GLN A 53 -11.61 2.26 6.81
CA GLN A 53 -11.13 3.48 6.15
C GLN A 53 -10.77 3.25 4.67
N PHE A 54 -11.03 2.05 4.15
CA PHE A 54 -10.80 1.73 2.76
C PHE A 54 -11.86 2.42 1.88
N MET A 55 -11.41 3.26 0.94
CA MET A 55 -12.28 4.05 0.06
C MET A 55 -12.87 3.23 -1.10
N GLY A 56 -12.61 1.92 -1.13
CA GLY A 56 -13.12 1.00 -2.15
C GLY A 56 -12.13 0.75 -3.30
N GLY A 57 -12.27 -0.43 -3.92
CA GLY A 57 -11.43 -0.82 -5.07
C GLY A 57 -11.63 0.07 -6.30
N GLY A 58 -12.80 0.72 -6.44
CA GLY A 58 -13.08 1.64 -7.55
C GLY A 58 -12.53 3.06 -7.37
N PHE A 59 -12.00 3.40 -6.18
CA PHE A 59 -11.53 4.77 -5.92
C PHE A 59 -10.21 5.10 -6.64
N SER A 60 -9.29 4.14 -6.72
CA SER A 60 -8.02 4.29 -7.43
C SER A 60 -7.50 2.95 -7.94
N GLU A 61 -6.62 2.95 -8.95
CA GLU A 61 -6.00 1.72 -9.45
C GLU A 61 -5.16 1.01 -8.37
N GLY A 62 -4.53 1.76 -7.47
CA GLY A 62 -3.87 1.19 -6.29
C GLY A 62 -4.85 0.55 -5.32
N GLY A 63 -6.02 1.16 -5.11
CA GLY A 63 -7.11 0.59 -4.31
C GLY A 63 -7.65 -0.70 -4.92
N LYS A 64 -7.87 -0.71 -6.24
CA LYS A 64 -8.25 -1.91 -7.01
C LYS A 64 -7.24 -3.04 -6.83
N TYR A 65 -5.94 -2.73 -6.91
CA TYR A 65 -4.88 -3.71 -6.71
C TYR A 65 -4.89 -4.31 -5.30
N ILE A 66 -5.13 -3.48 -4.27
CA ILE A 66 -5.29 -3.94 -2.87
C ILE A 66 -6.46 -4.91 -2.76
N ASP A 67 -7.61 -4.56 -3.33
CA ASP A 67 -8.81 -5.38 -3.27
C ASP A 67 -8.62 -6.72 -4.01
N GLY A 68 -8.03 -6.68 -5.21
CA GLY A 68 -7.70 -7.89 -5.96
C GLY A 68 -6.64 -8.76 -5.29
N CYS A 69 -5.63 -8.14 -4.63
CA CYS A 69 -4.60 -8.90 -3.93
C CYS A 69 -5.14 -9.67 -2.73
N ARG A 70 -6.04 -9.07 -1.93
CA ARG A 70 -6.70 -9.82 -0.82
C ARG A 70 -7.61 -10.94 -1.33
N LEU A 71 -8.19 -10.78 -2.52
CA LEU A 71 -9.07 -11.76 -3.15
C LEU A 71 -8.31 -12.85 -3.91
N GLY A 72 -6.99 -12.69 -4.08
CA GLY A 72 -6.17 -13.62 -4.86
C GLY A 72 -6.34 -13.50 -6.37
N THR A 73 -6.99 -12.43 -6.86
CA THR A 73 -7.16 -12.16 -8.30
C THR A 73 -5.98 -11.37 -8.88
N GLU A 74 -5.17 -10.74 -8.03
CA GLU A 74 -3.96 -10.03 -8.42
C GLU A 74 -2.68 -10.78 -8.03
N LYS A 75 -1.60 -10.48 -8.75
CA LYS A 75 -0.27 -10.99 -8.39
C LYS A 75 0.18 -10.41 -7.04
N LEU A 76 1.08 -11.11 -6.35
CA LEU A 76 1.65 -10.61 -5.08
C LEU A 76 2.62 -9.43 -5.26
N GLY A 77 2.91 -9.03 -6.50
CA GLY A 77 3.76 -7.89 -6.84
C GLY A 77 5.23 -8.04 -6.43
N ASN A 78 5.99 -6.96 -6.66
CA ASN A 78 7.34 -6.77 -6.15
C ASN A 78 7.45 -5.40 -5.44
N GLN A 79 8.63 -5.01 -4.95
CA GLN A 79 8.77 -3.71 -4.27
C GLN A 79 8.32 -2.53 -5.14
N THR A 80 8.62 -2.53 -6.43
CA THR A 80 8.16 -1.49 -7.36
C THR A 80 6.64 -1.45 -7.45
N THR A 81 5.98 -2.61 -7.54
CA THR A 81 4.51 -2.71 -7.51
C THR A 81 3.93 -2.07 -6.26
N TRP A 82 4.45 -2.42 -5.07
CA TRP A 82 3.88 -1.90 -3.82
C TRP A 82 4.19 -0.42 -3.58
N LYS A 83 5.28 0.11 -4.15
CA LYS A 83 5.51 1.56 -4.22
C LYS A 83 4.51 2.23 -5.14
N TRP A 84 4.26 1.65 -6.32
CA TRP A 84 3.26 2.16 -7.25
C TRP A 84 1.85 2.16 -6.63
N VAL A 85 1.42 1.08 -5.98
CA VAL A 85 0.10 0.99 -5.32
C VAL A 85 -0.11 2.15 -4.34
N ALA A 86 0.86 2.39 -3.46
CA ALA A 86 0.78 3.45 -2.46
C ALA A 86 0.78 4.85 -3.11
N THR A 87 1.68 5.10 -4.06
CA THR A 87 1.80 6.41 -4.72
C THR A 87 0.58 6.72 -5.59
N ASN A 88 0.08 5.73 -6.34
CA ASN A 88 -1.11 5.89 -7.17
C ASN A 88 -2.31 6.28 -6.32
N HIS A 89 -2.59 5.52 -5.26
CA HIS A 89 -3.71 5.82 -4.38
C HIS A 89 -3.56 7.19 -3.69
N HIS A 90 -2.36 7.54 -3.22
CA HIS A 90 -2.10 8.83 -2.60
C HIS A 90 -2.37 10.00 -3.56
N ILE A 91 -1.84 9.94 -4.79
CA ILE A 91 -2.07 10.98 -5.79
C ILE A 91 -3.56 11.11 -6.10
N THR A 92 -4.27 9.99 -6.29
CA THR A 92 -5.73 10.02 -6.51
C THR A 92 -6.47 10.68 -5.36
N LYS A 93 -6.10 10.38 -4.11
CA LYS A 93 -6.71 11.01 -2.92
C LYS A 93 -6.45 12.51 -2.87
N VAL A 94 -5.20 12.94 -3.05
CA VAL A 94 -4.81 14.36 -3.04
C VAL A 94 -5.55 15.13 -4.14
N VAL A 95 -5.64 14.59 -5.35
CA VAL A 95 -6.39 15.24 -6.45
C VAL A 95 -7.88 15.35 -6.11
N ALA A 96 -8.48 14.31 -5.55
CA ALA A 96 -9.88 14.35 -5.12
C ALA A 96 -10.13 15.39 -4.02
N ASP A 97 -9.21 15.53 -3.06
CA ASP A 97 -9.31 16.51 -1.99
C ASP A 97 -9.16 17.94 -2.50
N LEU A 98 -8.19 18.19 -3.40
CA LEU A 98 -8.01 19.48 -4.03
C LEU A 98 -9.23 19.87 -4.89
N ALA A 99 -9.81 18.92 -5.62
CA ALA A 99 -11.03 19.15 -6.40
C ALA A 99 -12.23 19.52 -5.51
N ARG A 100 -12.38 18.86 -4.35
CA ARG A 100 -13.41 19.21 -3.35
C ARG A 100 -13.17 20.57 -2.71
N LEU A 101 -11.91 20.94 -2.46
CA LEU A 101 -11.55 22.24 -1.90
C LEU A 101 -11.77 23.39 -2.90
N SER A 102 -11.54 23.14 -4.19
CA SER A 102 -11.58 24.17 -5.25
C SER A 102 -12.96 24.33 -5.89
N GLY A 103 -13.91 23.44 -5.57
CA GLY A 103 -15.29 23.52 -6.01
C GLY A 103 -16.08 24.57 -5.23
N THR A 104 -15.89 25.84 -5.59
CA THR A 104 -16.84 26.96 -5.39
C THR A 104 -17.92 26.93 -6.46
#